data_AF-A0A954R294-F1
#
_entry.id   AF-A0A954R294-F1
#
_cell.length_a   1.000
_cell.length_b   1.000
_cell.length_c   1.000
_cell.angle_alpha   90.00
_cell.angle_beta   90.00
_cell.angle_gamma   90.00
#
_symmetry.space_group_name_H-M   'P 1'
#
loop_
_entity.id
_entity.type
_entity.pdbx_description
1 polymer ?
#
loop_
_entity_poly.entity_id
_entity_poly.type
_entity_poly.pdbx_seq_one_letter_code
_entity_poly.pdbx_strand_id
1 'polypeptide(L)'
;VRKGYSVPPHGHSNMVSAFLCLSGEFDVRLYDRLEEREGSMVVRSTVHQPAAGPGTWSSISDYRDNVHWLTAKSDDCYLFTCKMLSVEQGLPLHGRINIDLKNSKKLNSMTYLAPKITAAEASRLY
;
A
#
# COMPACT_ATOMS: atom_id res chain seq x y z
N VAL A 1 5.09 14.15 -1.20
CA VAL A 1 3.67 13.91 -1.54
C VAL A 1 2.88 15.12 -1.12
N ARG A 2 2.07 15.71 -2.00
CA ARG A 2 1.29 16.92 -1.70
C ARG A 2 -0.05 16.56 -1.07
N LYS A 3 -0.63 17.47 -0.28
CA LYS A 3 -1.96 17.29 0.32
C LYS A 3 -2.99 16.76 -0.67
N GLY A 4 -3.73 15.74 -0.27
CA GLY A 4 -4.78 15.11 -1.06
C GLY A 4 -4.29 14.07 -2.08
N TYR A 5 -2.99 14.04 -2.40
CA TYR A 5 -2.39 12.98 -3.21
C TYR A 5 -1.93 11.82 -2.35
N SER A 6 -1.83 10.66 -2.98
CA SER A 6 -1.44 9.43 -2.31
C SER A 6 -0.16 8.82 -2.89
N VAL A 7 0.54 8.05 -2.06
CA VAL A 7 1.13 6.80 -2.55
C VAL A 7 -0.04 5.82 -2.70
N PRO A 8 -0.48 5.50 -3.94
CA PRO A 8 -1.72 4.73 -4.15
C PRO A 8 -1.63 3.32 -3.55
N PRO A 9 -2.76 2.66 -3.26
CA PRO A 9 -2.77 1.29 -2.74
C PRO A 9 -2.08 0.32 -3.68
N HIS A 10 -1.03 -0.34 -3.18
CA HIS A 10 -0.35 -1.38 -3.92
C HIS A 10 0.33 -2.39 -3.00
N GLY A 11 0.33 -3.64 -3.46
CA GLY A 11 1.06 -4.76 -2.86
C GLY A 11 2.44 -4.95 -3.47
N HIS A 12 3.21 -5.85 -2.86
CA HIS A 12 4.55 -6.24 -3.31
C HIS A 12 4.66 -7.75 -3.50
N SER A 13 5.51 -8.16 -4.45
CA SER A 13 5.81 -9.57 -4.72
C SER A 13 7.31 -9.79 -4.73
N ASN A 14 7.78 -10.74 -3.92
CA ASN A 14 9.20 -11.01 -3.66
C ASN A 14 10.00 -9.74 -3.34
N MET A 15 9.40 -8.87 -2.51
CA MET A 15 9.97 -7.57 -2.17
C MET A 15 9.51 -7.13 -0.77
N VAL A 16 10.46 -6.63 0.01
CA VAL A 16 10.19 -5.91 1.26
C VAL A 16 10.34 -4.42 1.01
N SER A 17 9.38 -3.62 1.46
CA SER A 17 9.47 -2.16 1.40
C SER A 17 9.18 -1.58 2.76
N ALA A 18 9.93 -0.56 3.16
CA ALA A 18 9.67 0.22 4.35
C ALA A 18 9.58 1.70 4.02
N PHE A 19 8.82 2.44 4.82
CA PHE A 19 8.83 3.89 4.81
C PHE A 19 9.05 4.44 6.23
N LEU A 20 9.59 5.65 6.30
CA LEU A 20 9.65 6.51 7.48
C LEU A 20 9.10 7.89 7.09
N CYS A 21 8.13 8.41 7.83
CA CYS A 21 7.66 9.77 7.70
C CYS A 21 8.71 10.74 8.24
N LEU A 22 9.23 11.61 7.37
CA LEU A 22 10.23 12.62 7.73
C LEU A 22 9.57 13.96 8.09
N SER A 23 8.47 14.30 7.43
CA SER A 23 7.76 15.56 7.63
C SER A 23 6.33 15.46 7.10
N GLY A 24 5.43 16.24 7.70
CA GLY A 24 4.01 16.27 7.38
C GLY A 24 3.21 15.16 8.06
N GLU A 25 1.93 15.08 7.71
CA GLU A 25 0.99 14.08 8.21
C GLU A 25 0.47 13.21 7.05
N PHE A 26 0.34 11.90 7.31
CA PHE A 26 -0.27 10.94 6.42
C PHE A 26 -1.43 10.21 7.08
N ASP A 27 -2.45 9.92 6.29
CA ASP A 27 -3.42 8.88 6.58
C ASP A 27 -2.87 7.56 6.02
N VAL A 28 -2.44 6.69 6.93
CA VAL A 28 -1.74 5.44 6.63
C VAL A 28 -2.69 4.27 6.79
N ARG A 29 -2.85 3.50 5.72
CA ARG A 29 -3.62 2.25 5.73
C ARG A 29 -2.75 1.10 5.25
N LEU A 30 -2.76 0.01 6.01
CA LEU A 30 -2.07 -1.23 5.67
C LEU A 30 -3.08 -2.38 5.60
N TYR A 31 -2.77 -3.35 4.74
CA TYR A 31 -3.60 -4.52 4.55
C TYR A 31 -2.75 -5.77 4.32
N ASP A 32 -3.18 -6.88 4.90
CA ASP A 32 -2.69 -8.19 4.49
C ASP A 32 -3.27 -8.57 3.13
N ARG A 33 -2.46 -9.20 2.29
CA ARG A 33 -2.93 -9.94 1.11
C ARG A 33 -3.35 -11.34 1.55
N LEU A 34 -4.65 -11.63 1.44
CA LEU A 34 -5.20 -12.95 1.80
C LEU A 34 -5.21 -13.91 0.61
N GLU A 35 -5.52 -13.39 -0.58
CA GLU A 35 -5.63 -14.19 -1.80
C GLU A 35 -5.32 -13.29 -3.00
N GLU A 36 -4.63 -13.84 -3.99
CA GLU A 36 -4.42 -13.18 -5.26
C GLU A 36 -5.18 -13.91 -6.37
N ARG A 37 -5.97 -13.17 -7.14
CA ARG A 37 -6.79 -13.69 -8.24
C ARG A 37 -6.37 -13.07 -9.56
N GLU A 38 -6.87 -13.63 -10.65
CA GLU A 38 -6.82 -12.97 -11.95
C GLU A 38 -7.59 -11.64 -11.88
N GLY A 39 -6.91 -10.54 -12.19
CA GLY A 39 -7.50 -9.19 -12.17
C GLY A 39 -7.91 -8.63 -10.80
N SER A 40 -7.72 -9.33 -9.69
CA SER A 40 -8.12 -8.82 -8.36
C SER A 40 -7.28 -9.39 -7.20
N MET A 41 -7.44 -8.81 -6.01
CA MET A 41 -6.76 -9.23 -4.78
C MET A 41 -7.75 -9.16 -3.61
N VAL A 42 -7.80 -10.21 -2.79
CA VAL A 42 -8.51 -10.19 -1.51
C VAL A 42 -7.56 -9.66 -0.45
N VAL A 43 -7.95 -8.60 0.23
CA VAL A 43 -7.14 -7.93 1.25
C VAL A 43 -7.91 -7.72 2.54
N ARG A 44 -7.21 -7.74 3.67
CA ARG A 44 -7.77 -7.47 5.00
C ARG A 44 -7.07 -6.29 5.65
N SER A 45 -7.83 -5.30 6.09
CA SER A 45 -7.28 -4.14 6.82
C SER A 45 -6.60 -4.60 8.10
N THR A 46 -5.38 -4.12 8.33
CA THR A 46 -4.58 -4.42 9.53
C THR A 46 -4.28 -3.17 10.35
N VAL A 47 -3.92 -2.08 9.69
CA VAL A 47 -3.60 -0.80 10.32
C VAL A 47 -4.36 0.32 9.64
N HIS A 48 -4.89 1.24 10.44
CA HIS A 48 -5.41 2.52 9.99
C HIS A 48 -4.99 3.60 10.98
N GLN A 49 -4.01 4.41 10.60
CA GLN A 49 -3.51 5.53 11.38
C GLN A 49 -3.81 6.82 10.61
N PRO A 50 -4.90 7.53 10.94
CA PRO A 50 -5.39 8.66 10.14
C PRO A 50 -4.50 9.92 10.21
N ALA A 51 -3.61 10.00 11.21
CA ALA A 51 -2.75 11.15 11.48
C ALA A 51 -1.31 10.70 11.85
N ALA A 52 -0.64 10.00 10.94
CA ALA A 52 0.75 9.58 11.09
C ALA A 52 1.72 10.73 10.79
N GLY A 53 2.38 11.25 11.83
CA GLY A 53 3.37 12.31 11.74
C GLY A 53 4.83 11.84 11.62
N PRO A 54 5.80 12.76 11.73
CA PRO A 54 7.23 12.47 11.67
C PRO A 54 7.64 11.37 12.67
N GLY A 55 8.53 10.47 12.25
CA GLY A 55 8.95 9.31 13.05
C GLY A 55 8.08 8.07 12.89
N THR A 56 6.85 8.22 12.37
CA THR A 56 6.00 7.06 12.04
C THR A 56 6.62 6.28 10.89
N TRP A 57 6.68 4.96 11.04
CA TRP A 57 7.22 4.07 10.02
C TRP A 57 6.41 2.78 9.92
N SER A 58 6.51 2.10 8.78
CA SER A 58 6.05 0.72 8.62
C SER A 58 6.90 -0.02 7.61
N SER A 59 6.79 -1.35 7.61
CA SER A 59 7.36 -2.24 6.61
C SER A 59 6.31 -3.23 6.12
N ILE A 60 6.37 -3.54 4.82
CA ILE A 60 5.45 -4.46 4.15
C ILE A 60 6.24 -5.52 3.40
N SER A 61 5.69 -6.72 3.29
CA SER A 61 6.31 -7.87 2.64
C SER A 61 5.26 -8.80 2.06
N ASP A 62 5.67 -9.85 1.35
CA ASP A 62 4.78 -10.93 0.89
C ASP A 62 3.93 -11.56 2.00
N TYR A 63 4.40 -11.54 3.25
CA TYR A 63 3.79 -12.26 4.38
C TYR A 63 3.10 -11.37 5.43
N ARG A 64 3.28 -10.04 5.36
CA ARG A 64 2.77 -9.10 6.38
C ARG A 64 2.47 -7.75 5.77
N ASP A 65 1.28 -7.23 6.05
CA ASP A 65 0.87 -5.87 5.69
C ASP A 65 1.12 -5.56 4.21
N ASN A 66 1.02 -6.58 3.34
CA ASN A 66 1.56 -6.57 1.97
C ASN A 66 1.17 -5.34 1.15
N VAL A 67 0.01 -4.75 1.40
CA VAL A 67 -0.48 -3.56 0.72
C VAL A 67 -0.42 -2.34 1.64
N HIS A 68 0.13 -1.24 1.13
CA HIS A 68 0.06 0.08 1.78
C HIS A 68 -0.62 1.13 0.92
N TRP A 69 -1.32 2.05 1.58
CA TRP A 69 -1.91 3.25 1.00
C TRP A 69 -1.65 4.42 1.94
N LEU A 70 -0.91 5.42 1.46
CA LEU A 70 -0.49 6.57 2.25
C LEU A 70 -1.01 7.85 1.59
N THR A 71 -1.96 8.53 2.21
CA THR A 71 -2.53 9.78 1.68
C THR A 71 -1.99 10.97 2.46
N ALA A 72 -1.40 11.95 1.79
CA ALA A 72 -0.90 13.15 2.46
C ALA A 72 -2.05 14.03 2.97
N LYS A 73 -1.95 14.46 4.23
CA LYS A 73 -2.95 15.28 4.92
C LYS A 73 -2.51 16.74 5.10
N SER A 74 -1.21 17.01 5.06
CA SER A 74 -0.61 18.34 5.05
C SER A 74 0.00 18.69 3.69
N ASP A 75 0.35 19.96 3.49
CA ASP A 75 0.72 20.52 2.18
C ASP A 75 2.00 19.89 1.61
N ASP A 76 3.06 19.79 2.41
CA ASP A 76 4.31 19.13 2.04
C ASP A 76 4.62 17.95 2.96
N CYS A 77 4.46 16.74 2.44
CA CYS A 77 4.81 15.52 3.16
C CYS A 77 6.00 14.79 2.51
N TYR A 78 6.93 14.30 3.34
CA TYR A 78 8.15 13.63 2.90
C TYR A 78 8.26 12.25 3.54
N LEU A 79 8.59 11.25 2.72
CA LEU A 79 8.87 9.89 3.14
C LEU A 79 10.30 9.53 2.78
N PHE A 80 11.04 8.92 3.70
CA PHE A 80 12.17 8.07 3.35
C PHE A 80 11.64 6.68 3.05
N THR A 81 12.05 6.05 1.94
CA THR A 81 11.62 4.69 1.60
C THR A 81 12.81 3.81 1.22
N CYS A 82 12.82 2.57 1.71
CA CYS A 82 13.79 1.56 1.34
C CYS A 82 13.08 0.33 0.75
N LYS A 83 13.70 -0.32 -0.23
CA LYS A 83 13.16 -1.51 -0.90
C LYS A 83 14.25 -2.55 -1.07
N MET A 84 13.96 -3.77 -0.64
CA MET A 84 14.78 -4.96 -0.86
C MET A 84 14.08 -5.83 -1.89
N LEU A 85 14.71 -6.05 -3.04
CA LEU A 85 14.16 -6.81 -4.16
C LEU A 85 14.67 -8.24 -4.13
N SER A 86 13.87 -9.19 -4.65
CA SER A 86 14.28 -10.59 -4.83
C SER A 86 14.80 -11.22 -3.53
N VAL A 87 14.06 -11.01 -2.44
CA VAL A 87 14.44 -11.44 -1.09
C VAL A 87 14.39 -12.96 -0.91
N GLU A 88 13.62 -13.66 -1.74
CA GLU A 88 13.54 -15.12 -1.76
C GLU A 88 13.96 -15.68 -3.12
N GLN A 89 14.86 -16.65 -3.09
CA GLN A 89 15.36 -17.33 -4.28
C GLN A 89 14.27 -18.22 -4.88
N GLY A 90 14.09 -18.16 -6.21
CA GLY A 90 13.13 -18.99 -6.93
C GLY A 90 11.70 -18.44 -6.99
N LEU A 91 11.39 -17.38 -6.24
CA LEU A 91 10.12 -16.66 -6.40
C LEU A 91 10.23 -15.55 -7.47
N PRO A 92 9.21 -15.39 -8.34
CA PRO A 92 9.20 -14.31 -9.32
C PRO A 92 9.06 -12.94 -8.64
N LEU A 93 9.74 -11.94 -9.20
CA LEU A 93 9.61 -10.53 -8.81
C LEU A 93 8.59 -9.84 -9.72
N HIS A 94 7.39 -9.58 -9.21
CA HIS A 94 6.37 -8.80 -9.92
C HIS A 94 6.35 -7.30 -9.52
N GLY A 95 7.20 -6.90 -8.56
CA GLY A 95 7.32 -5.50 -8.14
C GLY A 95 6.05 -4.99 -7.47
N ARG A 96 5.58 -3.80 -7.89
CA ARG A 96 4.35 -3.16 -7.35
C ARG A 96 3.11 -3.70 -8.06
N ILE A 97 2.14 -4.15 -7.29
CA ILE A 97 0.82 -4.60 -7.78
C ILE A 97 -0.23 -3.58 -7.30
N ASN A 98 -0.62 -2.64 -8.15
CA ASN A 98 -1.61 -1.63 -7.76
C ASN A 98 -3.01 -2.23 -7.71
N ILE A 99 -3.81 -1.81 -6.73
CA ILE A 99 -5.19 -2.23 -6.57
C ILE A 99 -6.11 -1.03 -6.37
N ASP A 100 -7.39 -1.18 -6.68
CA ASP A 100 -8.42 -0.16 -6.43
C ASP A 100 -9.22 -0.50 -5.17
N LEU A 101 -8.84 0.11 -4.06
CA LEU A 101 -9.60 0.05 -2.81
C LEU A 101 -10.84 0.93 -2.80
N LYS A 102 -10.92 2.00 -3.62
CA LYS A 102 -12.08 2.91 -3.67
C LYS A 102 -13.28 2.19 -4.30
N ASN A 103 -13.04 1.36 -5.32
CA ASN A 103 -14.06 0.57 -6.01
C ASN A 103 -14.06 -0.91 -5.58
N SER A 104 -13.53 -1.22 -4.39
CA SER A 104 -13.48 -2.60 -3.88
C SER A 104 -14.85 -3.11 -3.42
N LYS A 105 -15.09 -4.41 -3.57
CA LYS A 105 -16.26 -5.09 -2.99
C LYS A 105 -15.95 -5.51 -1.56
N LYS A 106 -16.71 -5.01 -0.59
CA LYS A 106 -16.62 -5.46 0.81
C LYS A 106 -17.11 -6.90 0.93
N LEU A 107 -16.28 -7.79 1.49
CA LEU A 107 -16.63 -9.19 1.75
C LEU A 107 -17.08 -9.42 3.20
N ASN A 108 -16.47 -8.70 4.15
CA ASN A 108 -16.88 -8.66 5.56
C ASN A 108 -16.42 -7.33 6.20
N SER A 109 -16.48 -7.20 7.53
CA SER A 109 -16.17 -5.95 8.25
C SER A 109 -14.81 -5.34 7.89
N MET A 110 -13.78 -6.17 7.66
CA MET A 110 -12.39 -5.74 7.42
C MET A 110 -11.78 -6.27 6.12
N THR A 111 -12.51 -7.08 5.35
CA THR A 111 -12.00 -7.77 4.16
C THR A 111 -12.66 -7.25 2.89
N TYR A 112 -11.85 -7.05 1.85
CA TYR A 112 -12.24 -6.43 0.59
C TYR A 112 -11.69 -7.24 -0.59
N LEU A 113 -12.46 -7.33 -1.66
CA LEU A 113 -11.99 -7.77 -2.97
C LEU A 113 -11.73 -6.52 -3.82
N ALA A 114 -10.46 -6.23 -4.07
CA ALA A 114 -10.01 -5.04 -4.80
C ALA A 114 -9.55 -5.42 -6.21
N PRO A 115 -10.03 -4.74 -7.27
CA PRO A 115 -9.50 -4.91 -8.63
C PRO A 115 -8.01 -4.57 -8.70
N LYS A 116 -7.23 -5.33 -9.47
CA LYS A 116 -5.89 -4.93 -9.88
C LYS A 116 -6.01 -3.87 -10.96
N ILE A 117 -5.19 -2.84 -10.88
CA ILE A 117 -5.18 -1.72 -11.82
C ILE A 117 -3.76 -1.40 -12.28
N THR A 118 -3.64 -0.71 -13.41
CA THR A 118 -2.37 -0.20 -13.90
C THR A 118 -1.87 0.96 -13.03
N ALA A 119 -0.57 1.26 -13.12
CA ALA A 119 0.02 2.42 -12.43
C ALA A 119 -0.59 3.76 -12.92
N ALA A 120 -0.97 3.85 -14.20
CA ALA A 120 -1.61 5.03 -14.76
C ALA A 120 -3.01 5.25 -14.17
N GLU A 121 -3.82 4.19 -14.06
CA GLU A 121 -5.13 4.24 -13.39
C GLU A 121 -4.98 4.61 -11.92
N ALA A 122 -4.03 4.01 -11.22
CA ALA A 122 -3.74 4.33 -9.82
C ALA A 122 -3.39 5.82 -9.64
N SER A 123 -2.54 6.39 -10.50
CA SER A 123 -2.17 7.81 -10.44
C SER A 123 -3.33 8.75 -10.77
N ARG A 124 -4.36 8.30 -11.48
CA ARG A 124 -5.55 9.10 -11.81
C ARG A 124 -6.59 9.04 -10.68
N LEU A 125 -6.70 7.90 -10.01
CA LEU A 125 -7.71 7.65 -8.99
C LEU A 125 -7.31 8.14 -7.60
N TYR A 126 -6.02 8.26 -7.29
CA TYR A 126 -5.47 8.48 -5.94
C TYR A 126 -4.47 9.64 -5.85
#